data_AF-A0A7X7UUW0-F1
#
_entry.id   AF-A0A7X7UUW0-F1
#
_cell.length_a   1.000
_cell.length_b   1.000
_cell.length_c   1.000
_cell.angle_alpha   90.00
_cell.angle_beta   90.00
_cell.angle_gamma   90.00
#
_symmetry.space_group_name_H-M   'P 1'
#
loop_
_entity.id
_entity.type
_entity.pdbx_description
1 polymer ?
#
loop_
_entity_poly.entity_id
_entity_poly.type
_entity_poly.pdbx_seq_one_letter_code
_entity_poly.pdbx_strand_id
1 'polypeptide(L)'
;MSTFLKRLISGSVFAVVMIGSIILGRISFLLLFLVLTLSTLMEFYRFGYKARIRPQYLYALFLGGLIFITNYLFAIGRLGPYIFLGLIPLISSVFIIELFRNHNRPMHNIAFTLLG
;
A
#
# COMPACT_ATOMS: atom_id res chain seq x y z
N MET A 1 -19.71 -21.17 -20.63
CA MET A 1 -18.56 -21.38 -19.72
C MET A 1 -19.05 -21.52 -18.30
N SER A 2 -18.71 -22.61 -17.62
CA SER A 2 -19.03 -22.82 -16.20
C SER A 2 -18.33 -21.78 -15.32
N THR A 3 -18.95 -21.39 -14.20
CA THR A 3 -18.40 -20.41 -13.24
C THR A 3 -17.04 -20.87 -12.71
N PHE A 4 -16.83 -22.18 -12.60
CA PHE A 4 -15.56 -22.78 -12.20
C PHE A 4 -14.42 -22.45 -13.19
N LEU A 5 -14.63 -22.69 -14.49
CA LEU A 5 -13.63 -22.39 -15.52
C LEU A 5 -13.27 -20.90 -15.56
N LYS A 6 -14.24 -20.00 -15.38
CA LYS A 6 -13.99 -18.56 -15.35
C LYS A 6 -13.05 -18.17 -14.19
N ARG A 7 -13.30 -18.69 -12.98
CA ARG A 7 -12.49 -18.41 -11.78
C ARG A 7 -11.08 -19.00 -11.89
N LEU A 8 -10.96 -20.20 -12.47
CA LEU A 8 -9.68 -20.85 -12.72
C LEU A 8 -8.82 -20.01 -13.67
N ILE A 9 -9.38 -19.61 -14.82
CA ILE A 9 -8.66 -18.80 -15.81
C ILE A 9 -8.22 -17.46 -15.22
N SER A 10 -9.11 -16.74 -14.53
CA SER A 10 -8.75 -15.45 -13.92
C SER A 10 -7.63 -15.58 -12.87
N GLY A 11 -7.68 -16.63 -12.05
CA GLY A 11 -6.66 -16.90 -11.04
C GLY A 11 -5.32 -17.29 -11.65
N SER A 12 -5.34 -18.15 -12.67
CA SER A 12 -4.14 -18.58 -13.39
C SER A 12 -3.46 -17.41 -14.11
N VAL A 13 -4.23 -16.54 -14.78
CA VAL A 13 -3.67 -15.34 -15.44
C VAL A 13 -3.00 -14.43 -14.41
N PHE A 14 -3.65 -14.17 -13.28
CA PHE A 14 -3.05 -13.37 -12.22
C PHE A 14 -1.74 -13.97 -11.70
N ALA A 15 -1.71 -15.27 -11.42
CA ALA A 15 -0.50 -15.95 -10.97
C ALA A 15 0.64 -15.88 -11.99
N VAL A 16 0.35 -16.09 -13.28
CA VAL A 16 1.34 -16.01 -14.36
C VAL A 16 1.91 -14.60 -14.47
N VAL A 17 1.08 -13.56 -14.38
CA VAL A 17 1.53 -12.16 -14.40
C VAL A 17 2.45 -11.86 -13.21
N MET A 18 2.09 -12.32 -12.01
CA MET A 18 2.89 -12.13 -10.80
C MET A 18 4.25 -12.83 -10.93
N ILE A 19 4.27 -14.12 -11.29
CA ILE A 19 5.51 -14.89 -11.47
C ILE A 19 6.35 -14.28 -12.60
N GLY A 20 5.72 -13.94 -13.72
CA GLY A 20 6.38 -13.30 -14.86
C GLY A 20 7.04 -11.98 -14.47
N SER A 21 6.39 -11.16 -13.63
CA SER A 21 6.96 -9.90 -13.15
C SER A 21 8.24 -10.06 -12.34
N ILE A 22 8.36 -11.15 -11.58
CA ILE A 22 9.53 -11.47 -10.77
C ILE A 22 10.69 -11.92 -11.68
N ILE A 23 10.39 -12.73 -12.70
CA ILE A 23 11.40 -13.30 -13.60
C ILE A 23 11.90 -12.28 -14.64
N LEU A 24 11.02 -11.42 -15.18
CA LEU A 24 11.36 -10.44 -16.22
C LEU A 24 12.32 -9.34 -15.73
N GLY A 25 12.50 -9.21 -14.41
CA GLY A 25 13.53 -8.39 -13.81
C GLY A 25 13.01 -7.26 -12.93
N ARG A 26 13.94 -6.40 -12.52
CA ARG A 26 13.76 -5.47 -11.38
C ARG A 26 12.67 -4.41 -11.63
N ILE A 27 12.59 -3.88 -12.84
CA ILE A 27 11.63 -2.82 -13.21
C ILE A 27 10.21 -3.38 -13.29
N SER A 28 10.05 -4.56 -13.91
CA SER A 28 8.75 -5.24 -14.01
C SER A 28 8.19 -5.57 -12.63
N PHE A 29 9.04 -6.06 -11.73
CA PHE A 29 8.69 -6.28 -10.34
C PHE A 29 8.25 -4.99 -9.64
N LEU A 30 9.06 -3.92 -9.73
CA LEU A 30 8.74 -2.63 -9.09
C LEU A 30 7.38 -2.11 -9.53
N LEU A 31 7.13 -2.03 -10.83
CA LEU A 31 5.90 -1.45 -11.37
C LEU A 31 4.67 -2.27 -10.97
N LEU A 32 4.69 -3.59 -11.19
CA LEU A 32 3.52 -4.42 -10.92
C LEU A 32 3.19 -4.48 -9.42
N PHE A 33 4.19 -4.68 -8.56
CA PHE A 33 3.95 -4.75 -7.12
C PHE A 33 3.63 -3.39 -6.49
N LEU A 34 4.17 -2.28 -7.03
CA LEU A 34 3.79 -0.94 -6.58
C LEU A 34 2.31 -0.67 -6.93
N VAL A 35 1.90 -0.93 -8.18
CA VAL A 35 0.51 -0.77 -8.60
C VAL A 35 -0.41 -1.67 -7.79
N LEU A 36 -0.02 -2.92 -7.55
CA LEU A 36 -0.79 -3.85 -6.73
C LEU A 36 -0.97 -3.31 -5.31
N THR A 37 0.13 -2.87 -4.67
CA THR A 37 0.12 -2.33 -3.30
C THR A 37 -0.74 -1.08 -3.19
N LEU A 38 -0.63 -0.15 -4.13
CA LEU A 38 -1.44 1.07 -4.12
C LEU A 38 -2.92 0.75 -4.38
N SER A 39 -3.22 -0.18 -5.30
CA SER A 39 -4.60 -0.57 -5.64
C SER A 39 -5.30 -1.26 -4.47
N THR A 40 -4.64 -2.21 -3.80
CA THR A 40 -5.19 -2.88 -2.62
C THR A 40 -5.41 -1.92 -1.46
N LEU A 41 -4.48 -0.97 -1.26
CA LEU A 41 -4.59 0.05 -0.23
C LEU A 41 -5.73 1.04 -0.52
N MET A 42 -5.91 1.46 -1.78
CA MET A 42 -7.06 2.27 -2.19
C MET A 42 -8.38 1.54 -1.94
N GLU A 43 -8.46 0.25 -2.29
CA GLU A 43 -9.67 -0.54 -2.08
C GLU A 43 -9.97 -0.72 -0.60
N PHE A 44 -8.95 -0.98 0.22
CA PHE A 44 -9.06 -1.04 1.68
C PHE A 44 -9.65 0.25 2.27
N TYR A 45 -9.12 1.43 1.91
CA TYR A 45 -9.67 2.69 2.39
C TYR A 45 -11.08 2.97 1.88
N ARG A 46 -11.42 2.52 0.66
CA ARG A 46 -12.78 2.60 0.12
C ARG A 46 -13.78 1.80 0.97
N PHE A 47 -13.36 0.67 1.54
CA PHE A 47 -14.18 -0.05 2.51
C PHE A 47 -14.34 0.71 3.83
N GLY A 48 -13.28 1.35 4.33
CA GLY A 48 -13.34 2.22 5.51
C GLY A 48 -14.36 3.36 5.37
N TYR A 49 -14.44 3.98 4.19
CA TYR A 49 -15.45 5.00 3.91
C TYR A 49 -16.89 4.49 4.01
N LYS A 50 -17.15 3.24 3.60
CA LYS A 50 -18.48 2.61 3.75
C LYS A 50 -18.84 2.41 5.23
N ALA A 51 -17.85 2.21 6.10
CA ALA A 51 -18.01 2.12 7.55
C ALA A 51 -18.13 3.50 8.24
N ARG A 52 -18.28 4.60 7.47
CA ARG A 52 -18.30 6.00 7.96
C ARG A 52 -17.01 6.44 8.66
N ILE A 53 -15.89 5.75 8.41
CA ILE A 53 -14.55 6.16 8.85
C ILE A 53 -13.96 7.06 7.77
N ARG A 54 -13.24 8.13 8.16
CA ARG A 54 -12.61 9.08 7.21
C ARG A 54 -11.09 9.08 7.38
N PRO A 55 -10.40 7.98 7.02
CA PRO A 55 -8.95 7.89 7.17
C PRO A 55 -8.21 8.89 6.28
N GLN A 56 -6.92 9.09 6.52
CA GLN A 56 -6.05 9.95 5.70
C GLN A 56 -5.65 9.25 4.40
N TYR A 57 -6.60 8.89 3.55
CA TYR A 57 -6.36 7.98 2.44
C TYR A 57 -5.21 8.44 1.51
N LEU A 58 -5.15 9.73 1.16
CA LEU A 58 -4.09 10.29 0.31
C LEU A 58 -2.71 10.16 0.95
N TYR A 59 -2.62 10.57 2.21
CA TYR A 59 -1.36 10.57 2.95
C TYR A 59 -0.86 9.14 3.20
N ALA A 60 -1.78 8.24 3.50
CA ALA A 60 -1.50 6.84 3.71
C ALA A 60 -1.10 6.12 2.42
N LEU A 61 -1.73 6.46 1.29
CA LEU A 61 -1.36 5.97 -0.03
C LEU A 61 0.06 6.42 -0.41
N PHE A 62 0.38 7.68 -0.13
CA PHE A 62 1.73 8.21 -0.32
C PHE A 62 2.75 7.48 0.57
N LEU A 63 2.45 7.32 1.88
CA LEU A 63 3.30 6.58 2.81
C LEU A 63 3.52 5.13 2.38
N GLY A 64 2.45 4.41 2.01
CA GLY A 64 2.54 3.02 1.55
C GLY A 64 3.40 2.89 0.29
N GLY A 65 3.22 3.79 -0.68
CA GLY A 65 4.06 3.84 -1.88
C GLY A 65 5.53 4.15 -1.56
N LEU A 66 5.78 5.11 -0.67
CA LEU A 66 7.13 5.50 -0.26
C LEU A 66 7.83 4.35 0.48
N ILE A 67 7.16 3.69 1.43
CA ILE A 67 7.68 2.51 2.15
C ILE A 67 8.06 1.41 1.15
N PHE A 68 7.18 1.11 0.19
CA PHE A 68 7.45 0.10 -0.83
C PHE A 68 8.67 0.46 -1.69
N ILE A 69 8.73 1.70 -2.20
CA ILE A 69 9.84 2.18 -3.04
C ILE A 69 11.16 2.15 -2.27
N THR A 70 11.18 2.64 -1.03
CA THR A 70 12.36 2.61 -0.17
C THR A 70 12.83 1.18 0.09
N ASN A 71 11.90 0.25 0.37
CA ASN A 71 12.23 -1.16 0.57
C ASN A 71 12.83 -1.78 -0.71
N TYR A 72 12.22 -1.52 -1.86
CA TYR A 72 12.75 -1.98 -3.15
C TYR A 72 14.16 -1.43 -3.42
N LEU A 73 14.38 -0.13 -3.24
CA LEU A 73 15.68 0.53 -3.42
C LEU A 73 16.75 -0.03 -2.48
N PHE A 74 16.37 -0.35 -1.24
CA PHE A 74 17.24 -1.04 -0.29
C PHE A 74 17.56 -2.48 -0.75
N ALA A 75 16.56 -3.24 -1.19
CA ALA A 75 16.73 -4.61 -1.67
C ALA A 75 17.65 -4.73 -2.90
N ILE A 76 17.64 -3.72 -3.79
CA ILE A 76 18.56 -3.67 -4.94
C ILE A 76 19.95 -3.12 -4.58
N GLY A 77 20.21 -2.80 -3.31
CA GLY A 77 21.49 -2.32 -2.80
C GLY A 77 21.80 -0.85 -3.12
N ARG A 78 20.79 -0.04 -3.47
CA ARG A 78 20.98 1.39 -3.81
C ARG A 78 20.91 2.32 -2.61
N LEU A 79 20.38 1.86 -1.48
CA LEU A 79 20.24 2.65 -0.26
C LEU A 79 20.87 1.92 0.92
N GLY A 80 21.44 2.70 1.85
CA GLY A 80 21.91 2.20 3.14
C GLY A 80 20.76 2.01 4.14
N PRO A 81 21.00 1.27 5.24
CA PRO A 81 19.98 0.97 6.25
C PRO A 81 19.45 2.22 6.98
N TYR A 82 20.20 3.31 7.00
CA TYR A 82 19.79 4.56 7.63
C TYR A 82 18.57 5.22 6.99
N ILE A 83 18.21 4.87 5.75
CA ILE A 83 17.04 5.44 5.08
C ILE A 83 15.74 5.14 5.84
N PHE A 84 15.66 3.99 6.52
CA PHE A 84 14.49 3.60 7.30
C PHE A 84 14.26 4.50 8.52
N LEU A 85 15.30 5.19 9.02
CA LEU A 85 15.14 6.18 10.08
C LEU A 85 14.28 7.37 9.62
N GLY A 86 14.31 7.71 8.33
CA GLY A 86 13.45 8.74 7.74
C GLY A 86 11.97 8.35 7.69
N LEU A 87 11.64 7.06 7.74
CA LEU A 87 10.24 6.60 7.78
C LEU A 87 9.59 6.82 9.14
N ILE A 88 10.37 6.80 10.23
CA ILE A 88 9.88 6.99 11.60
C ILE A 88 9.15 8.34 11.79
N PRO A 89 9.74 9.50 11.43
CA PRO A 89 9.03 10.78 11.54
C PRO A 89 7.84 10.85 10.59
N LEU A 90 7.94 10.23 9.41
CA LEU A 90 6.88 10.16 8.40
C LEU A 90 5.64 9.40 8.90
N ILE A 91 5.84 8.28 9.59
CA ILE A 91 4.76 7.53 10.24
C ILE A 91 4.21 8.32 11.43
N SER A 92 5.09 8.93 12.23
CA SER A 92 4.69 9.76 13.37
C SER A 92 3.85 10.97 12.95
N SER A 93 4.12 11.56 11.78
CA SER A 93 3.32 12.69 11.27
C SER A 93 1.89 12.33 10.94
N VAL A 94 1.52 11.05 10.75
CA VAL A 94 0.10 10.63 10.63
C VAL A 94 -0.69 11.08 11.86
N PHE A 95 -0.12 10.89 13.07
CA PHE A 95 -0.76 11.30 14.32
C PHE A 95 -0.95 12.80 14.38
N ILE A 96 0.10 13.56 14.03
CA ILE A 96 0.08 15.03 14.04
C ILE A 96 -1.00 15.52 13.06
N ILE A 97 -0.92 15.13 11.80
CA ILE A 97 -1.84 15.59 10.75
C ILE A 97 -3.30 15.26 11.12
N GLU A 98 -3.57 14.10 11.74
CA GLU A 98 -4.94 13.72 12.07
C GLU A 98 -5.49 14.46 13.29
N LEU A 99 -4.64 14.77 14.27
CA LEU A 99 -4.99 15.61 15.42
C LEU A 99 -5.35 17.03 14.98
N PHE A 100 -4.63 17.58 13.99
CA PHE A 100 -4.93 18.91 13.42
C PHE A 100 -6.14 18.92 12.47
N ARG A 101 -6.63 17.75 12.02
CA ARG A 101 -7.75 17.65 11.07
C ARG A 101 -9.12 17.93 11.70
N ASN A 102 -9.22 18.24 12.99
CA ASN A 102 -10.47 18.55 13.74
C ASN A 102 -11.64 17.60 13.40
N HIS A 103 -11.37 16.30 13.28
CA HIS A 103 -12.42 15.29 13.06
C HIS A 103 -12.97 14.80 14.40
N ASN A 104 -14.24 14.38 14.44
CA ASN A 104 -14.90 13.92 15.67
C ASN A 104 -14.27 12.66 16.30
N ARG A 105 -13.48 11.88 15.55
CA ARG A 105 -12.87 10.61 16.01
C ARG A 105 -11.44 10.43 15.47
N PRO A 106 -10.49 11.28 15.89
CA PRO A 106 -9.15 11.30 15.31
C PRO A 106 -8.38 9.99 15.58
N MET A 107 -8.48 9.44 16.79
CA MET A 107 -7.80 8.18 17.15
C MET A 107 -8.29 6.98 16.33
N HIS A 108 -9.58 6.93 16.00
CA HIS A 108 -10.14 5.86 15.18
C HIS A 108 -9.65 5.96 13.72
N ASN A 109 -9.54 7.18 13.19
CA ASN A 109 -8.98 7.41 11.86
C ASN A 109 -7.49 7.09 11.79
N ILE A 110 -6.71 7.40 12.85
CA ILE A 110 -5.29 7.03 12.94
C ILE A 110 -5.13 5.50 12.95
N ALA A 111 -5.89 4.81 13.80
CA ALA A 111 -5.85 3.35 13.88
C ALA A 111 -6.17 2.71 12.52
N PHE A 112 -7.22 3.16 11.86
CA PHE A 112 -7.58 2.67 10.52
C PHE A 112 -6.54 3.02 9.45
N THR A 113 -5.80 4.11 9.62
CA THR A 113 -4.77 4.55 8.68
C THR A 113 -3.49 3.72 8.81
N LEU A 114 -3.05 3.44 10.04
CA LEU A 114 -1.77 2.78 10.32
C LEU A 114 -1.86 1.27 10.56
N LEU A 115 -2.92 0.81 11.22
CA LEU A 115 -3.09 -0.57 11.66
C LEU A 115 -4.04 -1.34 10.76
N GLY A 116 -5.04 -0.64 10.19
CA GLY A 116 -6.11 -1.23 9.41
C GLY A 116 -7.24 -1.77 10.28
#